data_AF-A0A1S1K6R7-F1
#
_entry.id   AF-A0A1S1K6R7-F1
#
_cell.length_a   1.000
_cell.length_b   1.000
_cell.length_c   1.000
_cell.angle_alpha   90.00
_cell.angle_beta   90.00
_cell.angle_gamma   90.00
#
_symmetry.space_group_name_H-M   'P 1'
#
loop_
_entity.id
_entity.type
_entity.pdbx_description
1 polymer ?
#
loop_
_entity_poly.entity_id
_entity_poly.type
_entity_poly.pdbx_seq_one_letter_code
_entity_poly.pdbx_strand_id
1 'polypeptide(L)'
;MTSDAEALLARADKLLNSPDRTALGNSARLAAFLARQAVEDLIDAHCAELTGVQVVVGTARAKLAVLKSLDTTPAGSVLIDAWHQLTAFCHHHAYQLSPTVAEVRAQCAAVERACLGGMPEPSADSAAGDTVSA
;
A
#
# COMPACT_ATOMS: atom_id res chain seq x y z
N MET A 1 -0.68 -10.95 10.42
CA MET A 1 -1.63 -10.11 9.66
C MET A 1 -1.02 -9.64 8.34
N THR A 2 0.29 -9.37 8.28
CA THR A 2 1.00 -9.04 7.03
C THR A 2 0.94 -10.13 5.95
N SER A 3 0.91 -11.41 6.34
CA SER A 3 0.75 -12.55 5.43
C SER A 3 -0.55 -12.53 4.62
N ASP A 4 -1.61 -11.98 5.20
CA ASP A 4 -2.93 -11.92 4.55
C ASP A 4 -2.95 -10.79 3.52
N ALA A 5 -2.31 -9.66 3.83
CA ALA A 5 -2.10 -8.56 2.90
C ALA A 5 -1.25 -8.98 1.69
N GLU A 6 -0.13 -9.69 1.91
CA GLU A 6 0.70 -10.26 0.84
C GLU A 6 -0.10 -11.19 -0.09
N ALA A 7 -0.93 -12.07 0.49
CA ALA A 7 -1.77 -12.99 -0.29
C ALA A 7 -2.81 -12.25 -1.14
N LEU A 8 -3.41 -11.18 -0.61
CA LEU A 8 -4.37 -10.34 -1.31
C LEU A 8 -3.72 -9.57 -2.47
N LEU A 9 -2.53 -9.00 -2.28
CA LEU A 9 -1.76 -8.32 -3.33
C LEU A 9 -1.34 -9.30 -4.42
N ALA A 10 -0.85 -10.48 -4.05
CA ALA A 10 -0.52 -11.54 -5.01
C ALA A 10 -1.74 -12.01 -5.81
N ARG A 11 -2.94 -12.02 -5.20
CA ARG A 11 -4.18 -12.34 -5.91
C ARG A 11 -4.61 -11.22 -6.84
N ALA A 12 -4.46 -9.96 -6.44
CA ALA A 12 -4.69 -8.81 -7.30
C ALA A 12 -3.80 -8.86 -8.54
N ASP A 13 -2.50 -9.13 -8.39
CA ASP A 13 -1.58 -9.29 -9.52
C ASP A 13 -2.00 -10.42 -10.48
N LYS A 14 -2.41 -11.57 -9.96
CA LYS A 14 -2.94 -12.68 -10.79
C LYS A 14 -4.18 -12.27 -11.61
N LEU A 15 -5.08 -11.46 -11.04
CA LEU A 15 -6.23 -10.94 -11.79
C LEU A 15 -5.82 -9.99 -12.91
N LEU A 16 -4.81 -9.15 -12.67
CA LEU A 16 -4.28 -8.20 -13.63
C LEU A 16 -3.47 -8.88 -14.75
N ASN A 17 -2.99 -10.11 -14.54
CA ASN A 17 -2.25 -10.93 -15.51
C ASN A 17 -3.13 -11.93 -16.26
N SER A 18 -4.43 -12.04 -15.95
CA SER A 18 -5.30 -13.03 -16.56
C SER A 18 -5.48 -12.76 -18.08
N PRO A 19 -5.21 -13.73 -18.96
CA PRO A 19 -5.34 -13.56 -20.40
C PRO A 19 -6.80 -13.51 -20.89
N ASP A 20 -7.76 -13.83 -20.02
CA ASP A 20 -9.17 -13.92 -20.37
C ASP A 20 -9.79 -12.51 -20.52
N ARG A 21 -10.09 -12.15 -21.78
CA ARG A 21 -10.55 -10.81 -22.16
C ARG A 21 -11.94 -10.48 -21.61
N THR A 22 -12.73 -11.48 -21.25
CA THR A 22 -14.03 -11.27 -20.59
C THR A 22 -13.89 -10.74 -19.16
N ALA A 23 -12.76 -11.01 -18.50
CA ALA A 23 -12.44 -10.46 -17.20
C ALA A 23 -11.92 -9.02 -17.28
N LEU A 24 -11.32 -8.58 -18.40
CA LEU A 24 -10.59 -7.29 -18.51
C LEU A 24 -11.40 -6.04 -18.15
N GLY A 25 -12.72 -6.04 -18.39
CA GLY A 25 -13.57 -4.89 -18.05
C GLY A 25 -13.75 -4.68 -16.54
N ASN A 26 -13.67 -5.76 -15.75
CA ASN A 26 -13.87 -5.75 -14.30
C ASN A 26 -12.63 -6.20 -13.50
N SER A 27 -11.63 -6.82 -14.12
CA SER A 27 -10.46 -7.40 -13.44
C SER A 27 -9.62 -6.34 -12.76
N ALA A 28 -9.45 -5.17 -13.39
CA ALA A 28 -8.78 -4.03 -12.78
C ALA A 28 -9.50 -3.56 -11.50
N ARG A 29 -10.84 -3.48 -11.54
CA ARG A 29 -11.63 -3.07 -10.37
C ARG A 29 -11.63 -4.13 -9.27
N LEU A 30 -11.74 -5.41 -9.63
CA LEU A 30 -11.64 -6.52 -8.67
C LEU A 30 -10.25 -6.57 -8.03
N ALA A 31 -9.20 -6.37 -8.81
CA ALA A 31 -7.84 -6.25 -8.30
C ALA A 31 -7.69 -5.04 -7.36
N ALA A 32 -8.27 -3.88 -7.72
CA ALA A 32 -8.28 -2.70 -6.86
C ALA A 32 -9.01 -2.96 -5.53
N PHE A 33 -10.10 -3.73 -5.54
CA PHE A 33 -10.80 -4.12 -4.32
C PHE A 33 -9.95 -5.00 -3.41
N LEU A 34 -9.27 -6.01 -3.97
CA LEU A 34 -8.35 -6.86 -3.20
C LEU A 34 -7.14 -6.07 -2.66
N ALA A 35 -6.57 -5.18 -3.47
CA ALA A 35 -5.50 -4.30 -3.02
C ALA A 35 -5.97 -3.35 -1.92
N ARG A 36 -7.20 -2.83 -1.99
CA ARG A 36 -7.78 -1.98 -0.93
C ARG A 36 -7.90 -2.75 0.38
N GLN A 37 -8.32 -4.00 0.34
CA GLN A 37 -8.38 -4.85 1.54
C GLN A 37 -6.99 -5.08 2.13
N ALA A 38 -5.99 -5.38 1.29
CA ALA A 38 -4.60 -5.53 1.76
C ALA A 38 -4.09 -4.25 2.45
N VAL A 39 -4.40 -3.09 1.87
CA VAL A 39 -4.06 -1.78 2.47
C VAL A 39 -4.77 -1.57 3.80
N GLU A 40 -6.04 -1.94 3.93
CA GLU A 40 -6.76 -1.86 5.21
C GLU A 40 -6.16 -2.76 6.29
N ASP A 41 -5.73 -3.98 5.93
CA ASP A 41 -5.06 -4.89 6.86
C ASP A 41 -3.68 -4.36 7.30
N LEU A 42 -2.94 -3.72 6.38
CA LEU A 42 -1.66 -3.07 6.68
C LEU A 42 -1.84 -1.82 7.55
N ILE A 43 -2.86 -0.99 7.28
CA ILE A 43 -3.22 0.15 8.15
C ILE A 43 -3.51 -0.33 9.57
N ASP A 44 -4.24 -1.44 9.71
CA ASP A 44 -4.57 -2.00 11.02
C ASP A 44 -3.31 -2.48 11.76
N ALA A 45 -2.42 -3.18 11.08
CA ALA A 45 -1.14 -3.61 11.64
C ALA A 45 -0.28 -2.41 12.07
N HIS A 46 -0.14 -1.40 11.21
CA HIS A 46 0.69 -0.22 11.51
C HIS A 46 0.10 0.64 12.64
N CYS A 47 -1.21 0.83 12.68
CA CYS A 47 -1.86 1.51 13.79
C CYS A 47 -1.64 0.76 15.12
N ALA A 48 -1.65 -0.56 15.10
CA ALA A 48 -1.37 -1.35 16.30
C ALA A 48 0.08 -1.18 16.78
N GLU A 49 1.04 -1.16 15.84
CA GLU A 49 2.46 -0.91 16.13
C GLU A 49 2.69 0.50 16.71
N LEU A 50 2.11 1.53 16.10
CA LEU A 50 2.28 2.93 16.50
C LEU A 50 1.65 3.27 17.85
N THR A 51 0.50 2.66 18.16
CA THR A 51 -0.26 2.97 19.38
C THR A 51 0.04 2.02 20.54
N GLY A 52 0.65 0.87 20.28
CA GLY A 52 0.80 -0.21 21.25
C GLY A 52 -0.52 -0.89 21.64
N VAL A 53 -1.62 -0.58 20.95
CA VAL A 53 -2.94 -1.17 21.18
C VAL A 53 -3.25 -2.15 20.07
N GLN A 54 -3.65 -3.37 20.44
CA GLN A 54 -3.83 -4.46 19.47
C GLN A 54 -4.91 -4.19 18.42
N VAL A 55 -5.94 -3.40 18.74
CA VAL A 55 -7.01 -3.02 17.81
C VAL A 55 -7.39 -1.57 17.99
N VAL A 56 -7.16 -0.75 16.96
CA VAL A 56 -7.75 0.59 16.88
C VAL A 56 -9.17 0.46 16.34
N VAL A 57 -10.17 0.67 17.19
CA VAL A 57 -11.58 0.61 16.80
C VAL A 57 -11.98 1.91 16.12
N GLY A 58 -12.49 1.82 14.89
CA GLY A 58 -12.97 3.00 14.15
C GLY A 58 -13.08 2.76 12.65
N THR A 59 -13.58 3.77 11.94
CA THR A 59 -13.61 3.76 10.47
C THR A 59 -12.20 3.77 9.90
N ALA A 60 -12.01 3.29 8.66
CA ALA A 60 -10.71 3.39 7.97
C ALA A 60 -10.17 4.84 7.97
N ARG A 61 -11.03 5.84 7.77
CA ARG A 61 -10.65 7.25 7.84
C ARG A 61 -10.11 7.68 9.21
N ALA A 62 -10.64 7.15 10.30
CA ALA A 62 -10.13 7.43 11.64
C ALA A 62 -8.72 6.84 11.82
N LYS A 63 -8.49 5.62 11.31
CA LYS A 63 -7.17 4.97 11.32
C LYS A 63 -6.15 5.72 10.46
N LEU A 64 -6.57 6.26 9.31
CA LEU A 64 -5.71 7.14 8.51
C LEU A 64 -5.29 8.42 9.27
N ALA A 65 -6.15 8.96 10.14
CA ALA A 65 -5.78 10.09 10.98
C ALA A 65 -4.70 9.70 12.01
N VAL A 66 -4.75 8.49 12.56
CA VAL A 66 -3.69 7.94 13.42
C VAL A 66 -2.37 7.86 12.66
N LEU A 67 -2.36 7.25 11.46
CA LEU A 67 -1.16 7.20 10.62
C LEU A 67 -0.61 8.60 10.34
N LYS A 68 -1.48 9.53 9.91
CA LYS A 68 -1.07 10.91 9.62
C LYS A 68 -0.46 11.63 10.82
N SER A 69 -0.87 11.30 12.03
CA SER A 69 -0.42 11.96 13.26
C SER A 69 0.80 11.31 13.89
N LEU A 70 0.94 9.98 13.77
CA LEU A 70 1.94 9.21 14.52
C LEU A 70 3.01 8.56 13.65
N ASP A 71 2.71 8.27 12.38
CA ASP A 71 3.66 7.61 11.49
C ASP A 71 4.63 8.64 10.88
N THR A 72 5.91 8.45 11.14
CA THR A 72 7.00 9.27 10.58
C THR A 72 7.73 8.58 9.44
N THR A 73 7.34 7.36 9.09
CA THR A 73 7.92 6.58 8.00
C THR A 73 7.25 6.90 6.66
N PRO A 74 7.90 6.58 5.53
CA PRO A 74 7.26 6.66 4.22
C PRO A 74 6.06 5.71 4.06
N ALA A 75 5.93 4.67 4.89
CA ALA A 75 4.84 3.71 4.78
C ALA A 75 3.48 4.36 5.06
N GLY A 76 3.39 5.22 6.09
CA GLY A 76 2.14 5.88 6.46
C GLY A 76 1.56 6.76 5.35
N SER A 77 2.39 7.56 4.68
CA SER A 77 1.93 8.40 3.56
C SER A 77 1.49 7.55 2.37
N VAL A 78 2.25 6.50 2.04
CA VAL A 78 1.89 5.56 0.96
C VAL A 78 0.57 4.85 1.25
N LEU A 79 0.35 4.39 2.49
CA LEU A 79 -0.91 3.73 2.88
C LEU A 79 -2.11 4.68 2.79
N ILE A 80 -1.96 5.93 3.23
CA ILE A 80 -3.00 6.96 3.12
C ILE A 80 -3.36 7.22 1.65
N ASP A 81 -2.36 7.45 0.80
CA ASP A 81 -2.55 7.75 -0.61
C ASP A 81 -3.16 6.56 -1.36
N ALA A 82 -2.63 5.36 -1.13
CA ALA A 82 -3.13 4.13 -1.74
C ALA A 82 -4.59 3.86 -1.33
N TRP A 83 -4.95 4.04 -0.05
CA TRP A 83 -6.34 3.84 0.40
C TRP A 83 -7.32 4.77 -0.32
N HIS A 84 -6.96 6.04 -0.49
CA HIS A 84 -7.79 7.00 -1.22
C HIS A 84 -7.93 6.66 -2.70
N GLN A 85 -6.83 6.32 -3.38
CA GLN A 85 -6.84 5.96 -4.80
C GLN A 85 -7.63 4.67 -5.05
N LEU A 86 -7.39 3.62 -4.27
CA LEU A 86 -8.07 2.34 -4.41
C LEU A 86 -9.56 2.44 -4.07
N THR A 87 -9.93 3.26 -3.09
CA THR A 87 -11.34 3.58 -2.82
C THR A 87 -11.99 4.25 -4.03
N ALA A 88 -11.32 5.21 -4.67
CA ALA A 88 -11.82 5.85 -5.88
C ALA A 88 -11.96 4.88 -7.06
N PHE A 89 -11.04 3.92 -7.21
CA PHE A 89 -11.09 2.88 -8.24
C PHE A 89 -12.25 1.90 -8.06
N CYS A 90 -12.71 1.70 -6.82
CA CYS A 90 -13.81 0.79 -6.48
C CYS A 90 -15.20 1.41 -6.71
N HIS A 91 -15.34 2.73 -6.77
CA HIS A 91 -16.65 3.39 -6.91
C HIS A 91 -17.07 3.56 -8.38
N HIS A 92 -18.37 3.43 -8.63
CA HIS A 92 -19.01 3.73 -9.91
C HIS A 92 -19.72 5.08 -9.82
N HIS A 93 -19.13 6.11 -10.40
CA HIS A 93 -19.88 7.33 -10.75
C HIS A 93 -20.21 7.31 -12.24
N ALA A 94 -21.39 7.81 -12.62
CA ALA A 94 -21.75 7.95 -14.03
C ALA A 94 -20.66 8.78 -14.72
N TYR A 95 -20.17 8.30 -15.87
CA TYR A 95 -19.07 8.89 -16.66
C TYR A 95 -17.64 8.72 -16.10
N GLN A 96 -17.46 8.06 -14.96
CA GLN A 96 -16.11 7.73 -14.49
C GLN A 96 -15.57 6.52 -15.24
N LEU A 97 -14.36 6.66 -15.80
CA LEU A 97 -13.66 5.55 -16.45
C LEU A 97 -13.26 4.50 -15.40
N SER A 98 -13.27 3.23 -15.81
CA SER A 98 -12.65 2.17 -15.01
C SER A 98 -11.15 2.46 -14.84
N PRO A 99 -10.56 2.10 -13.69
CA PRO A 99 -9.11 2.18 -13.54
C PRO A 99 -8.44 1.30 -14.58
N THR A 100 -7.32 1.76 -15.09
CA THR A 100 -6.45 0.97 -15.97
C THR A 100 -5.68 -0.07 -15.15
N VAL A 101 -5.27 -1.16 -15.81
CA VAL A 101 -4.39 -2.16 -15.19
C VAL A 101 -3.10 -1.53 -14.67
N ALA A 102 -2.54 -0.55 -15.40
CA ALA A 102 -1.30 0.13 -15.01
C ALA A 102 -1.48 0.94 -13.72
N GLU A 103 -2.59 1.67 -13.56
CA GLU A 103 -2.89 2.43 -12.33
C GLU A 103 -3.03 1.52 -11.11
N VAL A 104 -3.73 0.40 -11.24
CA VAL A 104 -3.87 -0.56 -10.14
C VAL A 104 -2.53 -1.19 -9.79
N ARG A 105 -1.72 -1.59 -10.79
CA ARG A 105 -0.36 -2.13 -10.57
C ARG A 105 0.53 -1.13 -9.85
N ALA A 106 0.47 0.15 -10.23
CA ALA A 106 1.26 1.18 -9.60
C ALA A 106 0.95 1.30 -8.11
N GLN A 107 -0.33 1.20 -7.72
CA GLN A 107 -0.71 1.20 -6.31
C GLN A 107 -0.25 -0.05 -5.56
N CYS A 108 -0.44 -1.25 -6.13
CA CYS A 108 0.08 -2.48 -5.51
C CYS A 108 1.60 -2.40 -5.28
N ALA A 109 2.37 -1.99 -6.30
CA ALA A 109 3.82 -1.89 -6.21
C ALA A 109 4.30 -0.79 -5.24
N ALA A 110 3.53 0.30 -5.08
CA ALA A 110 3.84 1.31 -4.07
C ALA A 110 3.70 0.75 -2.65
N VAL A 111 2.59 0.06 -2.39
CA VAL A 111 2.31 -0.58 -1.08
C VAL A 111 3.31 -1.68 -0.78
N GLU A 112 3.60 -2.57 -1.73
CA GLU A 112 4.60 -3.64 -1.56
C GLU A 112 5.96 -3.08 -1.19
N ARG A 113 6.45 -2.07 -1.92
CA ARG A 113 7.77 -1.47 -1.64
C ARG A 113 7.82 -0.78 -0.28
N ALA A 114 6.75 -0.10 0.11
CA ALA A 114 6.75 0.71 1.33
C ALA A 114 6.51 -0.11 2.60
N CYS A 115 5.76 -1.22 2.50
CA CYS A 115 5.28 -1.95 3.67
C CYS A 115 5.80 -3.39 3.77
N LEU A 116 6.19 -4.01 2.65
CA LEU A 116 6.57 -5.43 2.57
C LEU A 116 8.02 -5.62 2.12
N GLY A 117 8.59 -4.62 1.43
CA GLY A 117 10.01 -4.52 1.17
C GLY A 117 10.76 -4.31 2.48
N GLY A 118 11.55 -5.30 2.90
CA GLY A 118 12.43 -5.17 4.06
C GLY A 118 13.33 -3.93 3.95
N MET A 119 13.43 -3.23 5.09
CA MET A 119 14.24 -2.05 5.44
C MET A 119 15.10 -1.37 4.35
N PRO A 120 15.13 -0.02 4.30
CA PRO A 120 16.32 0.66 3.81
C PRO A 120 17.48 0.46 4.82
N GLU A 121 18.47 -0.36 4.46
CA GLU A 121 19.81 -0.39 5.07
C GLU A 121 20.63 0.85 4.58
N PRO A 122 21.64 1.31 5.34
CA PRO A 122 21.58 2.50 6.16
C PRO A 122 22.32 3.70 5.54
N SER A 123 22.08 4.86 6.15
CA SER A 123 22.81 6.11 5.99
C SER A 123 24.32 5.90 5.87
N ALA A 124 24.87 6.28 4.72
CA ALA A 124 26.29 6.58 4.58
C ALA A 124 26.56 7.92 5.26
N ASP A 125 26.87 7.89 6.56
CA ASP A 125 27.62 8.97 7.17
C ASP A 125 28.84 8.40 7.91
N SER A 126 29.96 9.11 7.77
CA SER A 126 31.22 8.93 8.51
C SER A 126 32.17 7.78 8.10
N ALA A 127 32.83 7.91 6.94
CA ALA A 127 34.17 7.37 6.73
C ALA A 127 34.94 8.12 5.62
N ALA A 128 35.43 9.32 5.93
CA ALA A 128 36.61 9.89 5.25
C ALA A 128 37.41 10.70 6.27
N GLY A 129 37.96 9.97 7.24
CA GLY A 129 39.04 10.48 8.08
C GLY A 129 40.30 10.66 7.24
N ASP A 130 40.99 11.75 7.55
CA ASP A 130 42.31 12.14 7.10
C ASP A 130 43.24 10.99 6.68
N THR A 131 43.72 11.06 5.44
CA THR A 131 45.07 10.58 5.11
C THR A 131 45.79 11.67 4.32
N VAL A 132 46.55 12.48 5.04
CA VAL A 132 47.70 13.25 4.53
C VAL A 132 48.91 12.31 4.47
N SER A 133 49.50 12.15 3.28
CA SER A 133 50.91 11.83 2.96
C SER A 133 50.95 11.58 1.44
N ALA A 134 51.83 12.14 0.61
CA ALA A 134 53.16 12.72 0.81
C ALA A 134 53.43 13.83 -0.22
#